data_AF-A0AA86PS22-F1
#
_entry.id   AF-A0AA86PS22-F1
#
_cell.length_a   1.000
_cell.length_b   1.000
_cell.length_c   1.000
_cell.angle_alpha   90.00
_cell.angle_beta   90.00
_cell.angle_gamma   90.00
#
_symmetry.space_group_name_H-M   'P 1'
#
loop_
_entity.id
_entity.type
_entity.pdbx_description
1 polymer ?
#
loop_
_entity_poly.entity_id
_entity_poly.type
_entity_poly.pdbx_seq_one_letter_code
_entity_poly.pdbx_strand_id
1 'polypeptide(L)'
;MKFTAEEVSRHCTLDDAWFTYNGLIYDVTQFMHKHPGGIACIVNNLGYDVSSISDNKHRWVKVVELLADCCVGELDGPPMTKADALTVKFD
;
A
#
# COMPACT_ATOMS: atom_id res chain seq x y z
N MET A 1 -13.14 -1.49 -9.49
CA MET A 1 -13.80 -1.07 -8.22
C MET A 1 -13.03 0.10 -7.66
N LYS A 2 -13.67 0.98 -6.88
CA LYS A 2 -13.05 2.20 -6.35
C LYS A 2 -13.19 2.24 -4.83
N PHE A 3 -12.15 2.69 -4.14
CA PHE A 3 -12.13 2.81 -2.67
C PHE A 3 -11.40 4.10 -2.28
N THR A 4 -11.84 4.72 -1.20
CA THR A 4 -11.16 5.87 -0.59
C THR A 4 -9.94 5.45 0.21
N ALA A 5 -9.03 6.39 0.50
CA ALA A 5 -7.88 6.10 1.36
C ALA A 5 -8.29 5.68 2.79
N GLU A 6 -9.41 6.20 3.30
CA GLU A 6 -9.96 5.78 4.59
C GLU A 6 -10.38 4.31 4.58
N GLU A 7 -11.05 3.85 3.52
CA GLU A 7 -11.43 2.44 3.38
C GLU A 7 -10.20 1.53 3.27
N VAL A 8 -9.21 1.91 2.44
CA VAL A 8 -7.94 1.17 2.33
C VAL A 8 -7.22 1.08 3.68
N SER A 9 -7.26 2.13 4.51
CA SER A 9 -6.58 2.15 5.81
C SER A 9 -7.06 1.07 6.80
N ARG A 10 -8.26 0.51 6.58
CA ARG A 10 -8.86 -0.54 7.42
C ARG A 10 -8.24 -1.92 7.15
N HIS A 11 -7.64 -2.10 5.98
CA HIS A 11 -6.97 -3.32 5.54
C HIS A 11 -5.48 -3.27 5.92
N CYS A 12 -5.20 -3.29 7.23
CA CYS A 12 -3.85 -3.08 7.79
C CYS A 12 -3.34 -4.21 8.70
N THR A 13 -3.85 -5.43 8.55
CA THR A 13 -3.44 -6.61 9.33
C THR A 13 -2.68 -7.63 8.49
N LEU A 14 -2.15 -8.70 9.10
CA LEU A 14 -1.41 -9.75 8.37
C LEU A 14 -2.31 -10.67 7.54
N ASP A 15 -3.60 -10.72 7.86
CA ASP A 15 -4.61 -11.51 7.17
C ASP A 15 -5.49 -10.66 6.24
N ASP A 16 -5.33 -9.34 6.29
CA ASP A 16 -6.03 -8.37 5.45
C ASP A 16 -5.12 -7.15 5.21
N ALA A 17 -4.24 -7.27 4.21
CA ALA A 17 -3.07 -6.40 4.05
C ALA A 17 -3.11 -5.64 2.72
N TRP A 18 -3.57 -4.39 2.72
CA TRP A 18 -3.62 -3.57 1.51
C TRP A 18 -2.66 -2.39 1.58
N PHE A 19 -2.29 -1.85 0.43
CA PHE A 19 -1.67 -0.53 0.29
C PHE A 19 -2.06 0.11 -1.04
N THR A 20 -1.74 1.39 -1.22
CA THR A 20 -1.82 2.03 -2.54
C THR A 20 -0.46 2.28 -3.17
N TYR A 21 -0.40 2.15 -4.49
CA TYR A 21 0.76 2.48 -5.29
C TYR A 21 0.31 3.06 -6.64
N ASN A 22 0.69 4.31 -6.93
CA ASN A 22 0.34 5.04 -8.15
C ASN A 22 -1.17 5.05 -8.45
N GLY A 23 -1.99 5.28 -7.42
CA GLY A 23 -3.46 5.36 -7.55
C GLY A 23 -4.17 4.02 -7.71
N LEU A 24 -3.45 2.91 -7.66
CA LEU A 24 -4.00 1.56 -7.63
C LEU A 24 -3.90 0.97 -6.23
N ILE A 25 -4.82 0.05 -5.92
CA ILE A 25 -4.94 -0.60 -4.62
C ILE A 25 -4.56 -2.06 -4.79
N TYR A 26 -3.69 -2.55 -3.91
CA TYR A 26 -3.17 -3.90 -3.96
C TYR A 26 -3.43 -4.63 -2.66
N ASP A 27 -4.06 -5.80 -2.74
CA ASP A 27 -4.08 -6.78 -1.66
C ASP A 27 -2.79 -7.59 -1.69
N VAL A 28 -1.90 -7.31 -0.74
CA VAL A 28 -0.58 -7.95 -0.64
C VAL A 28 -0.52 -9.01 0.45
N THR A 29 -1.66 -9.47 0.97
CA THR A 29 -1.76 -10.49 2.04
C THR A 29 -0.89 -11.71 1.73
N GLN A 30 -0.97 -12.24 0.51
CA GLN A 30 -0.15 -13.39 0.11
C GLN A 30 1.25 -13.00 -0.37
N PHE A 31 1.39 -11.81 -0.98
CA PHE A 31 2.66 -11.36 -1.56
C PHE A 31 3.70 -11.01 -0.50
N MET A 32 3.30 -10.41 0.61
CA MET A 32 4.23 -9.84 1.60
C MET A 32 5.18 -10.89 2.21
N HIS A 33 4.76 -12.14 2.30
CA HIS A 33 5.59 -13.26 2.77
C HIS A 33 6.71 -13.65 1.80
N LYS A 34 6.59 -13.26 0.53
CA LYS A 34 7.55 -13.55 -0.55
C LYS A 34 8.43 -12.35 -0.87
N HIS A 35 8.24 -11.22 -0.20
CA HIS A 35 8.95 -9.99 -0.49
C HIS A 35 10.45 -10.09 -0.17
N PRO A 36 11.36 -9.91 -1.15
CA PRO A 36 12.81 -10.06 -0.93
C PRO A 36 13.40 -9.11 0.11
N GLY A 37 12.79 -7.93 0.29
CA GLY A 37 13.18 -6.97 1.32
C GLY A 37 12.74 -7.34 2.74
N GLY A 38 12.06 -8.48 2.90
CA GLY A 38 11.47 -8.94 4.16
C GLY A 38 10.04 -8.41 4.37
N ILE A 39 9.30 -9.08 5.25
CA ILE A 39 7.90 -8.77 5.53
C ILE A 39 7.71 -7.46 6.33
N ALA A 40 8.66 -7.15 7.22
CA ALA A 40 8.53 -6.03 8.15
C ALA A 40 8.37 -4.66 7.46
N CYS A 41 9.01 -4.47 6.30
CA CYS A 41 8.89 -3.21 5.57
C CYS A 41 7.52 -3.04 4.90
N ILE A 42 6.83 -4.13 4.55
CA ILE A 42 5.46 -4.07 4.03
C ILE A 42 4.49 -3.84 5.18
N VAL A 43 4.59 -4.63 6.25
CA VAL A 43 3.70 -4.55 7.43
C VAL A 43 3.67 -3.14 8.04
N ASN A 44 4.82 -2.46 8.10
CA ASN A 44 4.89 -1.11 8.63
C ASN A 44 4.16 -0.05 7.77
N ASN A 45 3.78 -0.37 6.54
CA ASN A 45 3.16 0.55 5.59
C ASN A 45 1.79 0.09 5.07
N LEU A 46 1.19 -0.94 5.66
CA LEU A 46 -0.17 -1.35 5.30
C LEU A 46 -1.18 -0.24 5.61
N GLY A 47 -2.22 -0.16 4.78
CA GLY A 47 -3.26 0.86 4.84
C GLY A 47 -2.85 2.23 4.29
N TYR A 48 -1.63 2.38 3.78
CA TYR A 48 -1.09 3.67 3.33
C TYR A 48 -0.56 3.61 1.89
N ASP A 49 -0.30 4.79 1.33
CA ASP A 49 0.40 4.91 0.06
C ASP A 49 1.91 4.66 0.21
N VAL A 50 2.43 3.80 -0.64
CA VAL A 50 3.84 3.40 -0.66
C VAL A 50 4.57 3.87 -1.91
N SER A 51 3.97 4.73 -2.73
CA SER A 51 4.51 5.14 -4.03
C SER A 51 5.93 5.69 -3.92
N SER A 52 6.15 6.70 -3.08
CA SER A 52 7.48 7.30 -2.93
C SER A 52 8.52 6.35 -2.33
N ILE A 53 8.13 5.49 -1.39
CA ILE A 53 9.04 4.52 -0.76
C ILE A 53 9.44 3.47 -1.78
N SER A 54 8.46 2.93 -2.51
CA SER A 54 8.68 1.90 -3.50
C SER A 54 9.50 2.44 -4.67
N ASP A 55 9.21 3.63 -5.19
CA ASP A 55 9.99 4.23 -6.28
C ASP A 55 11.46 4.47 -5.90
N ASN A 56 11.73 4.78 -4.63
CA ASN A 56 13.09 4.94 -4.11
C ASN A 56 13.85 3.60 -4.00
N LYS A 57 13.18 2.54 -3.52
CA LYS A 57 13.79 1.23 -3.25
C LYS A 57 13.78 0.29 -4.44
N HIS A 58 12.82 0.45 -5.34
CA HIS A 58 12.49 -0.47 -6.42
C HIS A 58 12.50 0.21 -7.79
N ARG A 59 13.35 1.24 -7.97
CA ARG A 59 13.48 2.02 -9.21
C ARG A 59 13.59 1.19 -10.50
N TRP A 60 14.15 -0.02 -10.40
CA TRP A 60 14.38 -0.93 -11.53
C TRP A 60 13.38 -2.09 -11.61
N VAL A 61 12.44 -2.16 -10.66
CA VAL A 61 11.40 -3.19 -10.61
C VAL A 61 10.13 -2.61 -11.21
N LYS A 62 9.48 -3.39 -12.06
CA LYS A 62 8.16 -3.05 -12.57
C LYS A 62 7.09 -3.44 -11.56
N VAL A 63 6.91 -2.62 -10.53
CA VAL A 63 6.03 -2.91 -9.39
C VAL A 63 4.60 -3.21 -9.82
N VAL A 64 4.05 -2.43 -10.76
CA VAL A 64 2.69 -2.65 -11.29
C VAL A 64 2.55 -4.01 -11.98
N GLU A 65 3.53 -4.42 -12.77
CA GLU A 65 3.51 -5.73 -13.44
C GLU A 65 3.68 -6.87 -12.43
N LEU A 66 4.56 -6.70 -11.43
CA LEU A 66 4.79 -7.69 -10.38
C LEU A 66 3.55 -7.95 -9.52
N LEU A 67 2.76 -6.92 -9.26
CA LEU A 67 1.59 -6.95 -8.39
C LEU A 67 0.26 -6.99 -9.16
N ALA A 68 0.28 -7.27 -10.47
CA ALA A 68 -0.93 -7.23 -11.31
C ALA A 68 -2.06 -8.12 -10.75
N ASP A 69 -1.73 -9.33 -10.31
CA ASP A 69 -2.69 -10.27 -9.72
C ASP A 69 -3.17 -9.87 -8.30
N CYS A 70 -2.48 -8.92 -7.67
CA CYS A 70 -2.85 -8.36 -6.36
C CYS A 70 -3.78 -7.15 -6.48
N CYS A 71 -3.99 -6.61 -7.69
CA CYS A 71 -4.76 -5.37 -7.86
C CYS A 71 -6.26 -5.61 -7.60
N VAL A 72 -6.83 -4.86 -6.67
CA VAL A 72 -8.26 -4.97 -6.29
C VAL A 72 -9.10 -3.79 -6.75
N GLY A 73 -8.47 -2.70 -7.17
CA GLY A 73 -9.18 -1.52 -7.67
C GLY A 73 -8.31 -0.27 -7.77
N GLU A 74 -9.01 0.84 -7.95
CA GLU A 74 -8.44 2.18 -8.06
C GLU A 74 -8.76 2.99 -6.80
N LEU A 75 -7.85 3.87 -6.42
CA LEU A 75 -8.08 4.83 -5.35
C LEU A 75 -9.04 5.93 -5.83
N ASP A 76 -10.02 6.26 -5.00
CA ASP A 76 -10.94 7.38 -5.18
C ASP A 76 -10.51 8.55 -4.30
N GLY A 77 -9.85 9.53 -4.94
CA GLY A 77 -9.32 10.70 -4.27
C GLY A 77 -7.83 10.60 -3.92
N PRO A 78 -7.34 11.46 -3.01
CA PRO A 78 -5.92 11.54 -2.72
C PRO A 78 -5.42 10.33 -1.91
N PRO A 79 -4.16 9.92 -2.09
CA PRO A 79 -3.53 8.92 -1.25
C PRO A 79 -3.38 9.42 0.19
N MET A 80 -3.43 8.50 1.15
CA MET A 80 -3.04 8.77 2.54
C MET A 80 -1.67 8.14 2.78
N THR A 81 -0.66 8.97 3.03
CA THR A 81 0.64 8.49 3.49
C THR A 81 0.62 8.28 4.99
N LYS A 82 1.59 7.51 5.51
CA LYS A 82 1.77 7.37 6.96
C LYS A 82 2.09 8.70 7.65
N ALA A 83 2.71 9.66 6.93
CA ALA A 83 2.96 10.99 7.47
C ALA A 83 1.65 11.78 7.68
N ASP A 84 0.72 11.70 6.72
CA ASP A 84 -0.58 12.38 6.80
C ASP A 84 -1.40 11.87 8.00
N ALA A 85 -1.37 10.56 8.26
CA ALA A 85 -2.09 9.95 9.38
C ALA A 85 -1.55 10.35 10.76
N LEU A 86 -0.28 10.75 10.85
CA LEU A 86 0.34 11.22 12.09
C LEU A 86 0.03 12.69 12.37
N THR A 87 -0.25 13.48 11.34
CA THR A 87 -0.60 14.91 11.49
C THR A 87 -2.02 15.16 11.97
N VAL A 88 -2.92 14.17 11.85
CA VAL A 88 -4.34 14.28 12.29
C VAL A 88 -4.51 14.06 13.81
N LYS A 89 -3.48 13.63 14.54
CA LYS A 89 -3.60 13.28 15.97
C LYS A 89 -3.42 14.46 16.96
N PHE A 90 -3.45 15.69 16.48
CA PHE A 90 -3.29 16.89 17.31
C PHE A 90 -4.39 17.91 17.04
N ASP A 91 -5.64 17.55 17.32
CA ASP A 91 -6.75 18.47 17.57
C ASP A 91 -7.52 18.02 18.82
#